data_AF-A0AAU7AY96-F1
#
_entry.id   AF-A0AAU7AY96-F1
#
_cell.length_a   1.000
_cell.length_b   1.000
_cell.length_c   1.000
_cell.angle_alpha   90.00
_cell.angle_beta   90.00
_cell.angle_gamma   90.00
#
_symmetry.space_group_name_H-M   'P 1'
#
loop_
_entity.id
_entity.type
_entity.pdbx_description
1 polymer ?
#
loop_
_entity_poly.entity_id
_entity_poly.type
_entity_poly.pdbx_seq_one_letter_code
_entity_poly.pdbx_strand_id
1 'polypeptide(L)'
;MTAAARRRARTAWGTWAGVLAGGALLLCAPSAAVAAKTCGEPTGSSWQRATAAEAGMDAKKLQAAVDNAMQDSAIAFRVYRHGCLVAESRSAPEGTKLQTQSWSMAKGVSSVAFGRAWTLGLISPEDPLGSLMPQADEAHGKLTLRSLLSMTAGNTQALAHDFNILMRDRIQDGLTVPLIHPQGEYWNYWQTAPPLVDAAVGRAAGEDFQRFFQRELLTPLGIEPGTWNWGRDLAGNTQGFFSLFMTPDDYGRFGDLMRRGGVWRGRRLLSEQYMREAVTPTAAYGCYGWFLWLHSSAACDGRGESNLKGWDPGFFEFNGALNQLIGVFPQTDVVVVRVATIPSANSREIYRKALAAVTDQEVPLPKLGRDPKHPPFRQTAARETLEAELSGVVQPQLAPAGPARARAAIVQPGTRRADRKGRIAVGVACPPRLPSTQPSCSGTLTVSGGLARTYDVAAGRTGQLRVRLTSATLRKLRTNGRATLGVTATTAASGTTTTGRGEVVALRHRPAKSATAAPR
;
A
#
# COMPACT_ATOMS: atom_id res chain seq x y z
N MET A 1 25.86 110.28 -17.52
CA MET A 1 27.04 109.39 -17.50
C MET A 1 27.42 109.08 -16.06
N THR A 2 27.42 107.79 -15.73
CA THR A 2 28.20 107.09 -14.68
C THR A 2 28.23 107.58 -13.23
N ALA A 3 27.49 106.81 -12.41
CA ALA A 3 27.90 106.08 -11.19
C ALA A 3 28.10 106.83 -9.84
N ALA A 4 26.99 106.78 -9.08
CA ALA A 4 26.73 106.98 -7.64
C ALA A 4 27.82 106.47 -6.67
N ALA A 5 28.26 107.25 -5.68
CA ALA A 5 27.59 107.63 -4.40
C ALA A 5 27.45 106.44 -3.42
N ARG A 6 28.36 106.30 -2.44
CA ARG A 6 28.35 106.86 -1.07
C ARG A 6 27.38 106.19 -0.06
N ARG A 7 28.03 105.61 0.97
CA ARG A 7 27.83 105.78 2.43
C ARG A 7 26.79 104.92 3.20
N ARG A 8 27.29 104.50 4.39
CA ARG A 8 26.63 104.35 5.72
C ARG A 8 25.64 103.18 5.84
N ALA A 9 25.44 102.50 6.98
CA ALA A 9 25.89 102.61 8.37
C ALA A 9 25.64 101.25 9.09
N ARG A 10 26.11 101.15 10.34
CA ARG A 10 25.87 100.11 11.36
C ARG A 10 24.39 99.73 11.54
N THR A 11 24.09 98.48 11.88
CA THR A 11 23.12 98.05 12.92
C THR A 11 23.17 96.55 13.21
N ALA A 12 22.92 96.19 14.47
CA ALA A 12 22.80 94.84 15.03
C ALA A 12 21.49 94.15 14.65
N TRP A 13 21.47 92.81 14.53
CA TRP A 13 20.34 91.85 14.64
C TRP A 13 20.95 90.56 15.24
N GLY A 14 20.33 89.70 16.05
CA GLY A 14 18.95 89.47 16.44
C GLY A 14 18.84 87.97 16.80
N THR A 15 18.38 87.63 18.00
CA THR A 15 18.14 86.27 18.51
C THR A 15 16.97 85.59 17.82
N TRP A 16 17.08 84.32 17.42
CA TRP A 16 15.94 83.40 17.26
C TRP A 16 16.28 81.98 17.72
N ALA A 17 15.50 81.49 18.66
CA ALA A 17 15.50 80.14 19.20
C ALA A 17 14.95 79.14 18.16
N GLY A 18 15.68 78.05 17.93
CA GLY A 18 15.25 76.95 17.07
C GLY A 18 14.38 75.95 17.84
N VAL A 19 13.15 75.75 17.36
CA VAL A 19 12.24 74.67 17.74
C VAL A 19 12.85 73.34 17.28
N LEU A 20 13.18 72.45 18.23
CA LEU A 20 13.56 71.07 17.95
C LEU A 20 12.30 70.24 17.70
N ALA A 21 12.05 69.89 16.45
CA ALA A 21 11.08 68.88 16.07
C ALA A 21 11.59 67.49 16.49
N GLY A 22 10.96 66.90 17.51
CA GLY A 22 11.15 65.50 17.89
C GLY A 22 10.57 64.57 16.83
N GLY A 23 11.40 64.14 15.88
CA GLY A 23 11.09 63.04 14.98
C GLY A 23 11.21 61.71 15.72
N ALA A 24 10.07 61.10 16.05
CA ALA A 24 10.02 59.72 16.52
C ALA A 24 10.43 58.79 15.36
N LEU A 25 11.68 58.32 15.37
CA LEU A 25 12.11 57.18 14.57
C LEU A 25 11.39 55.93 15.07
N LEU A 26 10.28 55.59 14.42
CA LEU A 26 9.67 54.27 14.49
C LEU A 26 10.65 53.27 13.86
N LEU A 27 11.50 52.67 14.69
CA LEU A 27 12.23 51.46 14.36
C LEU A 27 11.17 50.36 14.10
N CYS A 28 10.87 50.09 12.83
CA CYS A 28 10.21 48.86 12.44
C CYS A 28 11.12 47.69 12.85
N ALA A 29 10.86 47.11 14.02
CA ALA A 29 11.37 45.79 14.32
C ALA A 29 10.95 44.85 13.18
N PRO A 30 11.84 43.96 12.67
CA PRO A 30 11.42 42.96 11.71
C PRO A 30 10.28 42.18 12.36
N SER A 31 9.08 42.26 11.75
CA SER A 31 7.92 41.51 12.20
C SER A 31 8.34 40.06 12.27
N ALA A 32 8.41 39.49 13.48
CA ALA A 32 8.71 38.08 13.64
C ALA A 32 7.69 37.32 12.78
N ALA A 33 8.18 36.58 11.78
CA ALA A 33 7.31 35.81 10.89
C ALA A 33 6.43 34.93 11.79
N VAL A 34 5.14 35.22 11.83
CA VAL A 34 4.18 34.45 12.63
C VAL A 34 4.16 33.07 11.99
N ALA A 35 4.57 32.04 12.74
CA ALA A 35 4.56 30.68 12.25
C ALA A 35 3.13 30.28 11.85
N ALA A 36 2.98 29.61 10.71
CA ALA A 36 1.69 29.19 10.23
C ALA A 36 0.98 28.27 11.24
N LYS A 37 -0.33 28.44 11.38
CA LYS A 37 -1.18 27.63 12.26
C LYS A 37 -1.14 26.18 11.78
N THR A 38 -0.87 25.28 12.73
CA THR A 38 -0.94 23.83 12.52
C THR A 38 -2.17 23.28 13.23
N CYS A 39 -2.91 22.40 12.57
CA CYS A 39 -4.10 21.77 13.13
C CYS A 39 -3.87 20.30 13.49
N GLY A 40 -4.54 19.88 14.56
CA GLY A 40 -4.64 18.47 14.93
C GLY A 40 -5.46 17.68 13.92
N GLU A 41 -5.46 16.35 14.06
CA GLU A 41 -6.32 15.48 13.28
C GLU A 41 -7.82 15.80 13.51
N PRO A 42 -8.70 15.62 12.50
CA PRO A 42 -10.14 15.82 12.62
C PRO A 42 -10.75 15.11 13.84
N THR A 43 -11.71 15.74 14.52
CA THR A 43 -12.51 15.14 15.60
C THR A 43 -13.91 14.83 15.08
N GLY A 44 -14.33 13.57 15.15
CA GLY A 44 -15.58 13.14 14.51
C GLY A 44 -15.53 13.38 13.00
N SER A 45 -16.56 14.01 12.44
CA SER A 45 -16.62 14.40 11.02
C SER A 45 -15.87 15.69 10.67
N SER A 46 -15.40 16.46 11.67
CA SER A 46 -14.99 17.86 11.45
C SER A 46 -13.48 18.09 11.51
N TRP A 47 -12.97 18.79 10.49
CA TRP A 47 -11.64 19.36 10.38
C TRP A 47 -11.52 20.65 11.17
N GLN A 48 -10.36 20.86 11.79
CA GLN A 48 -10.01 22.19 12.29
C GLN A 48 -9.70 23.12 11.10
N ARG A 49 -10.01 24.41 11.27
CA ARG A 49 -9.90 25.41 10.21
C ARG A 49 -8.83 26.46 10.49
N ALA A 50 -8.29 27.01 9.41
CA ALA A 50 -7.45 28.18 9.42
C ALA A 50 -7.90 29.13 8.31
N THR A 51 -7.82 30.43 8.55
CA THR A 51 -7.86 31.43 7.47
C THR A 51 -6.65 31.23 6.55
N ALA A 52 -6.73 31.74 5.32
CA ALA A 52 -5.60 31.69 4.39
C ALA A 52 -4.34 32.32 5.01
N ALA A 53 -4.48 33.48 5.68
CA ALA A 53 -3.37 34.17 6.34
C ALA A 53 -2.76 33.35 7.50
N GLU A 54 -3.58 32.76 8.38
CA GLU A 54 -3.08 31.87 9.45
C GLU A 54 -2.35 30.66 8.88
N ALA A 55 -2.79 30.17 7.72
CA ALA A 55 -2.17 29.05 7.02
C ALA A 55 -1.03 29.47 6.09
N GLY A 56 -0.55 30.73 6.11
CA GLY A 56 0.56 31.17 5.24
C GLY A 56 0.24 31.19 3.74
N MET A 57 -1.02 31.49 3.39
CA MET A 57 -1.52 31.53 2.01
C MET A 57 -2.19 32.87 1.66
N ASP A 58 -2.05 33.29 0.41
CA ASP A 58 -2.75 34.43 -0.17
C ASP A 58 -4.23 34.08 -0.44
N ALA A 59 -5.13 34.79 0.25
CA ALA A 59 -6.57 34.53 0.17
C ALA A 59 -7.15 34.72 -1.24
N LYS A 60 -6.66 35.70 -2.03
CA LYS A 60 -7.18 35.98 -3.37
C LYS A 60 -6.78 34.89 -4.34
N LYS A 61 -5.52 34.46 -4.30
CA LYS A 61 -5.02 33.35 -5.13
C LYS A 61 -5.68 32.03 -4.74
N LEU A 62 -5.89 31.79 -3.45
CA LEU A 62 -6.57 30.59 -2.97
C LEU A 62 -8.03 30.56 -3.44
N GLN A 63 -8.74 31.68 -3.37
CA GLN A 63 -10.10 31.78 -3.94
C GLN A 63 -10.10 31.52 -5.44
N ALA A 64 -9.15 32.11 -6.19
CA ALA A 64 -9.02 31.85 -7.63
C ALA A 64 -8.71 30.37 -7.96
N ALA A 65 -8.01 29.66 -7.07
CA ALA A 65 -7.78 28.22 -7.19
C ALA A 65 -9.08 27.43 -7.00
N VAL A 66 -9.89 27.79 -5.98
CA VAL A 66 -11.22 27.19 -5.76
C VAL A 66 -12.12 27.42 -6.98
N ASP A 67 -12.20 28.66 -7.46
CA ASP A 67 -13.07 29.03 -8.59
C ASP A 67 -12.69 28.27 -9.86
N ASN A 68 -11.39 28.07 -10.11
CA ASN A 68 -10.91 27.29 -11.25
C ASN A 68 -11.18 25.79 -11.08
N ALA A 69 -10.90 25.23 -9.91
CA ALA A 69 -11.10 23.80 -9.65
C ALA A 69 -12.59 23.40 -9.67
N MET A 70 -13.48 24.37 -9.40
CA MET A 70 -14.93 24.20 -9.40
C MET A 70 -15.59 24.40 -10.78
N GLN A 71 -14.81 24.60 -11.84
CA GLN A 71 -15.31 24.56 -13.21
C GLN A 71 -15.69 23.12 -13.61
N ASP A 72 -16.45 22.99 -14.70
CA ASP A 72 -16.79 21.71 -15.36
C ASP A 72 -17.45 20.66 -14.44
N SER A 73 -18.57 21.02 -13.82
CA SER A 73 -19.38 20.13 -12.96
C SER A 73 -18.59 19.41 -11.87
N ALA A 74 -17.58 20.09 -11.30
CA ALA A 74 -16.99 19.66 -10.04
C ALA A 74 -18.05 19.64 -8.93
N ILE A 75 -18.01 18.60 -8.10
CA ILE A 75 -18.88 18.49 -6.92
C ILE A 75 -18.23 19.20 -5.73
N ALA A 76 -16.96 18.92 -5.48
CA ALA A 76 -16.24 19.48 -4.34
C ALA A 76 -14.77 19.73 -4.62
N PHE A 77 -14.24 20.76 -3.98
CA PHE A 77 -12.83 21.05 -3.88
C PHE A 77 -12.46 21.37 -2.44
N ARG A 78 -11.31 20.89 -1.99
CA ARG A 78 -10.74 21.14 -0.66
C ARG A 78 -9.26 21.44 -0.79
N VAL A 79 -8.79 22.40 0.00
CA VAL A 79 -7.37 22.65 0.23
C VAL A 79 -7.12 22.56 1.73
N TYR A 80 -6.28 21.61 2.11
CA TYR A 80 -5.75 21.49 3.45
C TYR A 80 -4.30 21.93 3.47
N ARG A 81 -3.88 22.61 4.54
CA ARG A 81 -2.48 22.96 4.78
C ARG A 81 -2.16 22.87 6.26
N HIS A 82 -1.03 22.27 6.62
CA HIS A 82 -0.66 22.04 8.03
C HIS A 82 -1.73 21.29 8.83
N GLY A 83 -2.47 20.41 8.14
CA GLY A 83 -3.60 19.67 8.71
C GLY A 83 -4.89 20.48 8.91
N CYS A 84 -4.91 21.77 8.58
CA CYS A 84 -6.09 22.62 8.67
C CYS A 84 -6.86 22.59 7.34
N LEU A 85 -8.20 22.62 7.38
CA LEU A 85 -9.01 22.99 6.21
C LEU A 85 -8.92 24.50 6.01
N VAL A 86 -8.35 24.92 4.87
CA VAL A 86 -8.05 26.34 4.58
C VAL A 86 -8.98 26.90 3.49
N ALA A 87 -9.38 26.06 2.54
CA ALA A 87 -10.39 26.43 1.55
C ALA A 87 -11.26 25.25 1.14
N GLU A 88 -12.50 25.56 0.79
CA GLU A 88 -13.47 24.59 0.29
C GLU A 88 -14.41 25.23 -0.72
N SER A 89 -15.01 24.40 -1.58
CA SER A 89 -16.09 24.83 -2.45
C SER A 89 -17.42 24.99 -1.71
N ARG A 90 -18.25 25.92 -2.17
CA ARG A 90 -19.58 26.20 -1.58
C ARG A 90 -20.62 25.12 -1.86
N SER A 91 -20.47 24.37 -2.95
CA SER A 91 -21.43 23.35 -3.43
C SER A 91 -21.52 22.12 -2.53
N ALA A 92 -20.48 21.86 -1.74
CA ALA A 92 -20.38 20.73 -0.84
C ALA A 92 -19.60 21.21 0.38
N PRO A 93 -20.22 21.90 1.34
CA PRO A 93 -19.52 22.36 2.55
C PRO A 93 -19.02 21.17 3.38
N GLU A 94 -17.99 21.41 4.20
CA GLU A 94 -17.45 20.43 5.15
C GLU A 94 -18.55 19.80 6.01
N GLY A 95 -18.43 18.49 6.28
CA GLY A 95 -19.42 17.75 7.04
C GLY A 95 -20.67 17.40 6.22
N THR A 96 -20.66 17.70 4.91
CA THR A 96 -21.64 17.15 3.98
C THR A 96 -21.65 15.62 4.05
N LYS A 97 -22.86 15.06 3.99
CA LYS A 97 -23.06 13.61 3.87
C LYS A 97 -23.06 13.13 2.41
N LEU A 98 -22.78 14.04 1.47
CA LEU A 98 -22.70 13.72 0.05
C LEU A 98 -21.50 12.82 -0.22
N GLN A 99 -21.79 11.56 -0.52
CA GLN A 99 -20.78 10.61 -0.97
C GLN A 99 -20.55 10.76 -2.47
N THR A 100 -19.29 10.78 -2.88
CA THR A 100 -18.89 10.79 -4.28
C THR A 100 -18.08 9.56 -4.61
N GLN A 101 -18.28 9.05 -5.82
CA GLN A 101 -17.51 7.90 -6.33
C GLN A 101 -16.04 8.29 -6.49
N SER A 102 -15.12 7.40 -6.16
CA SER A 102 -13.66 7.64 -6.20
C SER A 102 -13.04 7.55 -7.59
N TRP A 103 -13.67 6.77 -8.50
CA TRP A 103 -12.97 6.19 -9.65
C TRP A 103 -11.61 5.60 -9.21
N SER A 104 -10.55 5.78 -10.01
CA SER A 104 -9.22 5.24 -9.73
C SER A 104 -8.51 5.78 -8.48
N MET A 105 -9.02 6.81 -7.79
CA MET A 105 -8.50 7.17 -6.45
C MET A 105 -8.56 5.99 -5.49
N ALA A 106 -9.51 5.07 -5.68
CA ALA A 106 -9.65 3.84 -4.87
C ALA A 106 -8.37 3.00 -4.83
N LYS A 107 -7.54 3.00 -5.89
CA LYS A 107 -6.30 2.21 -5.91
C LYS A 107 -5.29 2.68 -4.86
N GLY A 108 -5.16 4.00 -4.71
CA GLY A 108 -4.32 4.55 -3.66
C GLY A 108 -4.86 4.19 -2.27
N VAL A 109 -6.20 4.12 -2.11
CA VAL A 109 -6.82 3.65 -0.86
C VAL A 109 -6.55 2.16 -0.62
N SER A 110 -6.61 1.31 -1.65
CA SER A 110 -6.18 -0.10 -1.57
C SER A 110 -4.70 -0.23 -1.19
N SER A 111 -3.82 0.63 -1.73
CA SER A 111 -2.41 0.67 -1.33
C SER A 111 -2.25 1.03 0.14
N VAL A 112 -3.02 1.98 0.67
CA VAL A 112 -3.02 2.31 2.10
C VAL A 112 -3.51 1.14 2.95
N ALA A 113 -4.54 0.41 2.50
CA ALA A 113 -5.02 -0.81 3.16
C ALA A 113 -3.95 -1.91 3.20
N PHE A 114 -3.25 -2.13 2.09
CA PHE A 114 -2.08 -3.01 2.04
C PHE A 114 -0.99 -2.55 2.99
N GLY A 115 -0.65 -1.25 2.99
CA GLY A 115 0.33 -0.66 3.89
C GLY A 115 0.01 -0.88 5.36
N ARG A 116 -1.27 -0.78 5.73
CA ARG A 116 -1.74 -1.09 7.08
C ARG A 116 -1.53 -2.55 7.43
N ALA A 117 -1.94 -3.47 6.55
CA ALA A 117 -1.77 -4.91 6.76
C ALA A 117 -0.28 -5.28 6.87
N TRP A 118 0.59 -4.65 6.07
CA TRP A 118 2.02 -4.86 6.14
C TRP A 118 2.62 -4.30 7.44
N THR A 119 2.17 -3.12 7.88
CA THR A 119 2.56 -2.52 9.17
C THR A 119 2.20 -3.41 10.36
N LEU A 120 1.10 -4.14 10.26
CA LEU A 120 0.68 -5.15 11.25
C LEU A 120 1.45 -6.47 11.14
N GLY A 121 2.37 -6.59 10.18
CA GLY A 121 3.11 -7.81 9.92
C GLY A 121 2.25 -8.94 9.35
N LEU A 122 1.09 -8.66 8.76
CA LEU A 122 0.18 -9.69 8.24
C LEU A 122 0.56 -10.17 6.84
N ILE A 123 1.14 -9.27 6.04
CA ILE A 123 1.39 -9.46 4.62
C ILE A 123 2.68 -8.77 4.21
N SER A 124 3.29 -9.21 3.10
CA SER A 124 4.54 -8.69 2.52
C SER A 124 4.36 -8.22 1.10
N PRO A 125 5.11 -7.19 0.64
CA PRO A 125 5.26 -6.95 -0.78
C PRO A 125 5.88 -8.16 -1.51
N GLU A 126 6.73 -8.93 -0.85
CA GLU A 126 7.38 -10.11 -1.46
C GLU A 126 6.56 -11.40 -1.37
N ASP A 127 5.36 -11.36 -0.78
CA ASP A 127 4.55 -12.57 -0.69
C ASP A 127 4.10 -12.96 -2.09
N PRO A 128 4.29 -14.22 -2.50
CA PRO A 128 3.75 -14.71 -3.76
C PRO A 128 2.23 -14.76 -3.66
N LEU A 129 1.53 -14.30 -4.68
CA LEU A 129 0.08 -14.23 -4.74
C LEU A 129 -0.56 -15.59 -4.42
N GLY A 130 0.03 -16.68 -4.92
CA GLY A 130 -0.43 -18.05 -4.70
C GLY A 130 -0.44 -18.49 -3.23
N SER A 131 0.34 -17.84 -2.36
CA SER A 131 0.30 -18.11 -0.92
C SER A 131 -1.00 -17.67 -0.24
N LEU A 132 -1.68 -16.67 -0.83
CA LEU A 132 -2.96 -16.13 -0.35
C LEU A 132 -4.11 -16.51 -1.29
N MET A 133 -3.82 -16.81 -2.55
CA MET A 133 -4.78 -17.21 -3.58
C MET A 133 -4.44 -18.59 -4.13
N PRO A 134 -4.82 -19.67 -3.42
CA PRO A 134 -4.55 -21.03 -3.89
C PRO A 134 -5.27 -21.37 -5.20
N GLN A 135 -6.25 -20.56 -5.63
CA GLN A 135 -6.92 -20.68 -6.92
C GLN A 135 -6.14 -20.06 -8.09
N ALA A 136 -5.04 -19.33 -7.84
CA ALA A 136 -4.17 -18.83 -8.89
C ALA A 136 -3.43 -19.99 -9.57
N ASP A 137 -3.26 -19.90 -10.89
CA ASP A 137 -2.39 -20.84 -11.61
C ASP A 137 -0.91 -20.65 -11.22
N GLU A 138 -0.02 -21.47 -11.77
CA GLU A 138 1.41 -21.39 -11.45
C GLU A 138 2.04 -20.04 -11.80
N ALA A 139 1.63 -19.43 -12.93
CA ALA A 139 2.20 -18.18 -13.40
C ALA A 139 1.76 -17.00 -12.52
N HIS A 140 0.46 -16.83 -12.31
CA HIS A 140 -0.12 -15.82 -11.43
C HIS A 140 0.28 -16.05 -9.98
N GLY A 141 0.37 -17.31 -9.54
CA GLY A 141 0.78 -17.68 -8.19
C GLY A 141 2.19 -17.22 -7.84
N LYS A 142 3.07 -17.07 -8.82
CA LYS A 142 4.45 -16.55 -8.67
C LYS A 142 4.55 -15.03 -8.64
N LEU A 143 3.48 -14.30 -9.01
CA LEU A 143 3.48 -12.84 -8.92
C LEU A 143 3.65 -12.42 -7.46
N THR A 144 4.54 -11.47 -7.20
CA THR A 144 4.65 -10.85 -5.89
C THR A 144 3.57 -9.79 -5.72
N LEU A 145 3.11 -9.53 -4.49
CA LEU A 145 2.20 -8.41 -4.24
C LEU A 145 2.82 -7.06 -4.60
N ARG A 146 4.15 -6.94 -4.51
CA ARG A 146 4.93 -5.81 -5.02
C ARG A 146 4.62 -5.57 -6.49
N SER A 147 4.76 -6.61 -7.32
CA SER A 147 4.53 -6.52 -8.76
C SER A 147 3.11 -6.07 -9.11
N LEU A 148 2.12 -6.46 -8.31
CA LEU A 148 0.74 -5.99 -8.45
C LEU A 148 0.63 -4.51 -8.08
N LEU A 149 1.13 -4.12 -6.91
CA LEU A 149 1.10 -2.75 -6.40
C LEU A 149 1.81 -1.76 -7.35
N SER A 150 2.93 -2.17 -7.93
CA SER A 150 3.72 -1.36 -8.86
C SER A 150 3.26 -1.46 -10.32
N MET A 151 2.19 -2.20 -10.62
CA MET A 151 1.68 -2.40 -11.98
C MET A 151 2.72 -3.00 -12.94
N THR A 152 3.55 -3.91 -12.42
CA THR A 152 4.61 -4.60 -13.17
C THR A 152 4.44 -6.11 -13.11
N ALA A 153 3.21 -6.60 -13.19
CA ALA A 153 2.94 -8.04 -13.19
C ALA A 153 3.39 -8.74 -14.49
N GLY A 154 3.74 -7.97 -15.53
CA GLY A 154 4.11 -8.49 -16.84
C GLY A 154 2.93 -8.75 -17.77
N ASN A 155 1.75 -8.23 -17.43
CA ASN A 155 0.59 -8.22 -18.31
C ASN A 155 0.69 -7.12 -19.37
N THR A 156 -0.02 -7.31 -20.48
CA THR A 156 -0.31 -6.25 -21.44
C THR A 156 -1.68 -5.62 -21.19
N GLN A 157 -1.95 -4.55 -21.92
CA GLN A 157 -3.24 -3.89 -21.90
C GLN A 157 -4.35 -4.89 -22.23
N ALA A 158 -5.29 -5.04 -21.32
CA ALA A 158 -6.33 -6.04 -21.38
C ALA A 158 -7.69 -5.33 -21.41
N LEU A 159 -7.96 -4.59 -22.50
CA LEU A 159 -9.09 -3.64 -22.59
C LEU A 159 -10.43 -4.24 -22.14
N ALA A 160 -10.72 -5.50 -22.48
CA ALA A 160 -11.94 -6.17 -22.06
C ALA A 160 -12.02 -6.34 -20.54
N HIS A 161 -10.91 -6.68 -19.89
CA HIS A 161 -10.81 -6.80 -18.43
C HIS A 161 -10.82 -5.43 -17.75
N ASP A 162 -10.12 -4.45 -18.33
CA ASP A 162 -9.94 -3.12 -17.75
C ASP A 162 -11.22 -2.27 -17.80
N PHE A 163 -12.02 -2.37 -18.86
CA PHE A 163 -13.21 -1.54 -19.06
C PHE A 163 -14.52 -2.22 -18.71
N ASN A 164 -14.57 -3.55 -18.63
CA ASN A 164 -15.78 -4.24 -18.22
C ASN A 164 -15.95 -4.11 -16.70
N ILE A 165 -16.62 -3.06 -16.23
CA ILE A 165 -16.88 -2.81 -14.80
C ILE A 165 -17.95 -3.73 -14.17
N LEU A 166 -18.58 -4.60 -14.97
CA LEU A 166 -19.67 -5.50 -14.57
C LEU A 166 -19.25 -6.97 -14.42
N MET A 167 -17.94 -7.27 -14.37
CA MET A 167 -17.47 -8.64 -14.15
C MET A 167 -18.03 -9.22 -12.86
N ARG A 168 -18.46 -10.48 -12.92
CA ARG A 168 -19.11 -11.18 -11.80
C ARG A 168 -18.14 -11.51 -10.67
N ASP A 169 -16.92 -11.89 -11.02
CA ASP A 169 -15.86 -12.25 -10.09
C ASP A 169 -14.54 -11.60 -10.57
N ARG A 170 -14.13 -10.54 -9.88
CA ARG A 170 -12.94 -9.75 -10.20
C ARG A 170 -11.63 -10.47 -9.90
N ILE A 171 -11.65 -11.38 -8.94
CA ILE A 171 -10.48 -12.15 -8.60
C ILE A 171 -10.22 -13.15 -9.72
N GLN A 172 -11.24 -13.86 -10.17
CA GLN A 172 -11.10 -14.75 -11.32
C GLN A 172 -10.72 -13.99 -12.59
N ASP A 173 -11.37 -12.84 -12.84
CA ASP A 173 -11.05 -11.96 -13.97
C ASP A 173 -9.55 -11.61 -14.01
N GLY A 174 -8.99 -11.12 -12.89
CA GLY A 174 -7.55 -10.82 -12.79
C GLY A 174 -6.63 -12.04 -12.93
N LEU A 175 -7.05 -13.22 -12.48
CA LEU A 175 -6.28 -14.45 -12.59
C LEU A 175 -6.32 -15.08 -14.01
N THR A 176 -7.03 -14.45 -14.95
CA THR A 176 -7.09 -14.89 -16.36
C THR A 176 -6.35 -13.95 -17.31
N VAL A 177 -5.79 -12.85 -16.80
CA VAL A 177 -5.10 -11.86 -17.63
C VAL A 177 -3.75 -12.42 -18.08
N PRO A 178 -3.46 -12.49 -19.40
CA PRO A 178 -2.19 -13.04 -19.87
C PRO A 178 -0.96 -12.30 -19.35
N LEU A 179 -0.01 -13.06 -18.80
CA LEU A 179 1.31 -12.58 -18.37
C LEU A 179 2.34 -12.94 -19.44
N ILE A 180 2.75 -11.97 -20.25
CA ILE A 180 3.64 -12.22 -21.41
C ILE A 180 5.05 -11.64 -21.23
N HIS A 181 5.26 -10.85 -20.18
CA HIS A 181 6.56 -10.31 -19.79
C HIS A 181 6.96 -10.82 -18.39
N PRO A 182 8.26 -10.86 -18.06
CA PRO A 182 8.69 -11.08 -16.69
C PRO A 182 8.16 -9.99 -15.75
N GLN A 183 7.70 -10.38 -14.56
CA GLN A 183 7.28 -9.42 -13.54
C GLN A 183 8.44 -8.48 -13.17
N GLY A 184 8.16 -7.19 -13.01
CA GLY A 184 9.14 -6.15 -12.67
C GLY A 184 9.80 -5.47 -13.88
N GLU A 185 9.76 -6.07 -15.07
CA GLU A 185 10.44 -5.54 -16.26
C GLU A 185 9.53 -4.65 -17.13
N TYR A 186 8.22 -4.93 -17.14
CA TYR A 186 7.25 -4.21 -17.95
C TYR A 186 6.18 -3.58 -17.08
N TRP A 187 5.89 -2.29 -17.31
CA TRP A 187 4.83 -1.57 -16.63
C TRP A 187 3.58 -1.49 -17.50
N ASN A 188 2.44 -1.87 -16.94
CA ASN A 188 1.14 -1.70 -17.57
C ASN A 188 0.07 -1.39 -16.53
N TYR A 189 -0.64 -0.28 -16.72
CA TYR A 189 -1.74 0.08 -15.83
C TYR A 189 -2.84 -0.99 -15.89
N TRP A 190 -3.14 -1.60 -14.75
CA TRP A 190 -3.96 -2.80 -14.69
C TRP A 190 -5.11 -2.65 -13.69
N GLN A 191 -6.35 -2.61 -14.18
CA GLN A 191 -7.52 -2.35 -13.33
C GLN A 191 -7.85 -3.51 -12.40
N THR A 192 -7.46 -4.75 -12.76
CA THR A 192 -7.81 -5.93 -11.95
C THR A 192 -6.74 -6.31 -10.93
N ALA A 193 -5.60 -5.61 -10.88
CA ALA A 193 -4.59 -5.79 -9.82
C ALA A 193 -5.08 -5.39 -8.40
N PRO A 194 -5.74 -4.23 -8.19
CA PRO A 194 -6.21 -3.83 -6.86
C PRO A 194 -7.19 -4.82 -6.18
N PRO A 195 -8.23 -5.37 -6.84
CA PRO A 195 -9.04 -6.43 -6.24
C PRO A 195 -8.20 -7.62 -5.74
N LEU A 196 -7.16 -8.01 -6.49
CA LEU A 196 -6.27 -9.10 -6.07
C LEU A 196 -5.51 -8.72 -4.78
N VAL A 197 -4.96 -7.51 -4.71
CA VAL A 197 -4.28 -7.01 -3.50
C VAL A 197 -5.24 -6.94 -2.31
N ASP A 198 -6.45 -6.42 -2.49
CA ASP A 198 -7.45 -6.29 -1.43
C ASP A 198 -7.92 -7.66 -0.91
N ALA A 199 -8.14 -8.62 -1.80
CA ALA A 199 -8.44 -9.98 -1.41
C ALA A 199 -7.26 -10.65 -0.70
N ALA A 200 -6.01 -10.39 -1.11
CA ALA A 200 -4.82 -10.87 -0.41
C ALA A 200 -4.74 -10.28 1.02
N VAL A 201 -5.03 -8.99 1.19
CA VAL A 201 -5.12 -8.33 2.50
C VAL A 201 -6.21 -8.96 3.36
N GLY A 202 -7.43 -9.10 2.82
CA GLY A 202 -8.54 -9.74 3.53
C GLY A 202 -8.19 -11.14 4.01
N ARG A 203 -7.50 -11.93 3.18
CA ARG A 203 -7.06 -13.29 3.52
C ARG A 203 -5.92 -13.33 4.54
N ALA A 204 -4.94 -12.44 4.43
CA ALA A 204 -3.87 -12.31 5.43
C ALA A 204 -4.39 -11.88 6.80
N ALA A 205 -5.36 -10.97 6.82
CA ALA A 205 -6.13 -10.60 8.01
C ALA A 205 -7.16 -11.65 8.43
N GLY A 206 -7.44 -12.57 7.50
CA GLY A 206 -8.57 -13.49 7.37
C GLY A 206 -9.86 -13.12 8.05
N GLU A 207 -10.30 -11.96 7.64
CA GLU A 207 -11.67 -11.53 7.72
C GLU A 207 -12.04 -10.98 6.35
N ASP A 208 -13.26 -10.45 6.22
CA ASP A 208 -13.61 -9.71 5.00
C ASP A 208 -12.73 -8.45 4.89
N PHE A 209 -12.27 -8.12 3.67
CA PHE A 209 -11.41 -6.97 3.44
C PHE A 209 -12.02 -5.66 3.96
N GLN A 210 -13.31 -5.41 3.72
CA GLN A 210 -13.96 -4.17 4.18
C GLN A 210 -14.14 -4.13 5.70
N ARG A 211 -14.31 -5.29 6.36
CA ARG A 211 -14.25 -5.38 7.83
C ARG A 211 -12.87 -5.01 8.38
N PHE A 212 -11.81 -5.55 7.78
CA PHE A 212 -10.43 -5.18 8.11
C PHE A 212 -10.20 -3.68 7.88
N PHE A 213 -10.61 -3.16 6.72
CA PHE A 213 -10.48 -1.76 6.33
C PHE A 213 -11.21 -0.82 7.30
N GLN A 214 -12.46 -1.16 7.69
CA GLN A 214 -13.20 -0.40 8.69
C GLN A 214 -12.45 -0.38 10.03
N ARG A 215 -12.04 -1.54 10.54
CA ARG A 215 -11.44 -1.66 11.88
C ARG A 215 -10.06 -1.01 11.97
N GLU A 216 -9.21 -1.25 10.98
CA GLU A 216 -7.78 -0.93 11.05
C GLU A 216 -7.41 0.41 10.41
N LEU A 217 -8.30 1.00 9.61
CA LEU A 217 -8.06 2.30 8.95
C LEU A 217 -9.19 3.30 9.19
N LEU A 218 -10.41 3.01 8.75
CA LEU A 218 -11.48 4.02 8.78
C LEU A 218 -11.83 4.44 10.20
N THR A 219 -11.99 3.49 11.12
CA THR A 219 -12.28 3.79 12.53
C THR A 219 -11.16 4.61 13.19
N PRO A 220 -9.86 4.24 13.07
CA PRO A 220 -8.76 5.11 13.51
C PRO A 220 -8.76 6.51 12.90
N LEU A 221 -9.14 6.62 11.62
CA LEU A 221 -9.26 7.89 10.91
C LEU A 221 -10.51 8.68 11.32
N GLY A 222 -11.43 8.10 12.11
CA GLY A 222 -12.70 8.71 12.54
C GLY A 222 -13.80 8.69 11.48
N ILE A 223 -13.74 7.73 10.56
CA ILE A 223 -14.73 7.50 9.51
C ILE A 223 -15.64 6.38 9.97
N GLU A 224 -16.89 6.72 10.25
CA GLU A 224 -17.84 5.84 10.92
C GLU A 224 -18.40 4.76 9.99
N PRO A 225 -18.76 3.57 10.54
CA PRO A 225 -19.51 2.59 9.77
C PRO A 225 -20.79 3.19 9.18
N GLY A 226 -21.08 2.89 7.92
CA GLY A 226 -22.28 3.35 7.23
C GLY A 226 -22.19 4.76 6.61
N THR A 227 -21.09 5.49 6.81
CA THR A 227 -20.85 6.79 6.13
C THR A 227 -20.02 6.66 4.85
N TRP A 228 -19.70 5.44 4.44
CA TRP A 228 -19.02 5.11 3.19
C TRP A 228 -19.56 3.80 2.62
N ASN A 229 -19.27 3.55 1.35
CA ASN A 229 -19.57 2.27 0.69
C ASN A 229 -18.50 1.95 -0.34
N TRP A 230 -17.96 0.72 -0.34
CA TRP A 230 -17.11 0.26 -1.43
C TRP A 230 -17.81 -0.87 -2.17
N GLY A 231 -18.13 -0.62 -3.43
CA GLY A 231 -18.85 -1.55 -4.28
C GLY A 231 -18.18 -2.93 -4.29
N ARG A 232 -19.03 -3.96 -4.42
CA ARG A 232 -18.61 -5.35 -4.57
C ARG A 232 -19.05 -5.89 -5.92
N ASP A 233 -18.32 -6.88 -6.41
CA ASP A 233 -18.77 -7.71 -7.52
C ASP A 233 -19.84 -8.73 -7.06
N LEU A 234 -20.36 -9.54 -7.99
CA LEU A 234 -21.38 -10.54 -7.68
C LEU A 234 -20.86 -11.75 -6.89
N ALA A 235 -19.53 -11.94 -6.82
CA ALA A 235 -18.87 -12.92 -5.99
C ALA A 235 -18.58 -12.39 -4.56
N GLY A 236 -18.91 -11.12 -4.30
CA GLY A 236 -18.73 -10.47 -3.01
C GLY A 236 -17.32 -9.90 -2.77
N ASN A 237 -16.45 -9.89 -3.78
CA ASN A 237 -15.13 -9.27 -3.67
C ASN A 237 -15.25 -7.74 -3.74
N THR A 238 -14.38 -7.03 -3.03
CA THR A 238 -14.32 -5.57 -3.14
C THR A 238 -13.76 -5.17 -4.49
N GLN A 239 -14.34 -4.15 -5.12
CA GLN A 239 -13.93 -3.72 -6.45
C GLN A 239 -12.49 -3.20 -6.47
N GLY A 240 -11.99 -2.55 -5.41
CA GLY A 240 -10.58 -2.16 -5.24
C GLY A 240 -10.04 -1.05 -6.15
N PHE A 241 -10.39 -1.06 -7.43
CA PHE A 241 -9.89 -0.09 -8.40
C PHE A 241 -10.81 1.11 -8.64
N PHE A 242 -12.07 1.01 -8.20
CA PHE A 242 -13.13 2.03 -8.32
C PHE A 242 -14.26 1.75 -7.31
N SER A 243 -15.37 2.50 -7.42
CA SER A 243 -16.62 2.28 -6.68
C SER A 243 -16.48 2.43 -5.16
N LEU A 244 -15.47 3.15 -4.69
CA LEU A 244 -15.43 3.63 -3.31
C LEU A 244 -16.22 4.95 -3.25
N PHE A 245 -17.19 5.02 -2.37
CA PHE A 245 -18.07 6.17 -2.14
C PHE A 245 -17.80 6.72 -0.76
N MET A 246 -17.29 7.94 -0.68
CA MET A 246 -16.94 8.63 0.56
C MET A 246 -17.21 10.12 0.42
N THR A 247 -17.21 10.84 1.54
CA THR A 247 -17.28 12.30 1.50
C THR A 247 -15.95 12.90 1.01
N PRO A 248 -15.94 14.13 0.45
CA PRO A 248 -14.70 14.85 0.12
C PRO A 248 -13.75 14.98 1.32
N ASP A 249 -14.31 15.16 2.51
CA ASP A 249 -13.54 15.32 3.74
C ASP A 249 -12.86 14.01 4.16
N ASP A 250 -13.51 12.86 3.93
CA ASP A 250 -12.94 11.55 4.21
C ASP A 250 -11.81 11.19 3.23
N TYR A 251 -11.92 11.57 1.95
CA TYR A 251 -10.79 11.48 1.02
C TYR A 251 -9.60 12.32 1.50
N GLY A 252 -9.86 13.52 2.04
CA GLY A 252 -8.83 14.37 2.65
C GLY A 252 -8.06 13.68 3.77
N ARG A 253 -8.70 12.79 4.55
CA ARG A 253 -8.04 12.06 5.65
C ARG A 253 -6.98 11.08 5.15
N PHE A 254 -7.20 10.46 3.98
CA PHE A 254 -6.16 9.61 3.36
C PHE A 254 -4.96 10.43 2.90
N GLY A 255 -5.20 11.58 2.27
CA GLY A 255 -4.13 12.51 1.90
C GLY A 255 -3.34 13.00 3.11
N ASP A 256 -4.03 13.41 4.18
CA ASP A 256 -3.40 13.89 5.42
C ASP A 256 -2.67 12.79 6.19
N LEU A 257 -3.18 11.55 6.21
CA LEU A 257 -2.47 10.39 6.78
C LEU A 257 -1.11 10.19 6.07
N MET A 258 -1.11 10.25 4.74
CA MET A 258 0.11 10.08 3.95
C MET A 258 1.06 11.29 4.13
N ARG A 259 0.52 12.52 4.16
CA ARG A 259 1.29 13.75 4.45
C ARG A 259 1.99 13.67 5.82
N ARG A 260 1.29 13.14 6.83
CA ARG A 260 1.84 12.92 8.19
C ARG A 260 2.81 11.73 8.29
N GLY A 261 3.23 11.14 7.17
CA GLY A 261 4.17 10.01 7.17
C GLY A 261 3.58 8.76 7.83
N GLY A 262 2.27 8.55 7.72
CA GLY A 262 1.58 7.38 8.24
C GLY A 262 1.22 7.43 9.73
N VAL A 263 1.40 8.58 10.39
CA VAL A 263 1.05 8.78 11.80
C VAL A 263 -0.29 9.51 11.92
N TRP A 264 -1.17 9.00 12.76
CA TRP A 264 -2.47 9.58 13.04
C TRP A 264 -2.75 9.56 14.53
N ARG A 265 -2.98 10.73 15.14
CA ARG A 265 -3.23 10.89 16.59
C ARG A 265 -2.17 10.18 17.44
N GLY A 266 -0.90 10.36 17.07
CA GLY A 266 0.24 9.73 17.76
C GLY A 266 0.45 8.24 17.48
N ARG A 267 -0.45 7.57 16.75
CA ARG A 267 -0.31 6.16 16.37
C ARG A 267 0.23 6.03 14.95
N ARG A 268 1.28 5.24 14.77
CA ARG A 268 1.77 4.84 13.45
C ARG A 268 0.82 3.80 12.83
N LEU A 269 -0.03 4.26 11.91
CA LEU A 269 -0.92 3.37 11.15
C LEU A 269 -0.18 2.73 9.98
N LEU A 270 0.72 3.48 9.33
CA LEU A 270 1.54 3.01 8.22
C LEU A 270 3.03 3.09 8.58
N SER A 271 3.76 2.00 8.32
CA SER A 271 5.18 1.88 8.63
C SER A 271 5.99 2.87 7.79
N GLU A 272 7.12 3.31 8.32
CA GLU A 272 8.04 4.18 7.56
C GLU A 272 8.55 3.47 6.30
N GLN A 273 8.67 2.14 6.37
CA GLN A 273 9.04 1.32 5.22
C GLN A 273 7.97 1.36 4.12
N TYR A 274 6.68 1.18 4.47
CA TYR A 274 5.60 1.36 3.51
C TYR A 274 5.61 2.76 2.91
N MET A 275 5.70 3.80 3.75
CA MET A 275 5.69 5.18 3.27
C MET A 275 6.79 5.45 2.25
N ARG A 276 8.01 4.94 2.50
CA ARG A 276 9.12 5.05 1.54
C ARG A 276 8.87 4.26 0.26
N GLU A 277 8.51 2.98 0.38
CA GLU A 277 8.39 2.11 -0.79
C GLU A 277 7.21 2.49 -1.68
N ALA A 278 6.08 2.92 -1.09
CA ALA A 278 4.89 3.29 -1.84
C ALA A 278 5.09 4.52 -2.73
N VAL A 279 5.97 5.45 -2.33
CA VAL A 279 6.33 6.65 -3.11
C VAL A 279 7.69 6.54 -3.79
N THR A 280 8.30 5.35 -3.79
CA THR A 280 9.52 5.10 -4.56
C THR A 280 9.12 4.77 -6.01
N PRO A 281 9.69 5.45 -7.01
CA PRO A 281 9.42 5.15 -8.41
C PRO A 281 9.75 3.71 -8.78
N THR A 282 8.85 3.10 -9.53
CA THR A 282 9.05 1.78 -10.12
C THR A 282 10.08 1.86 -11.23
N ALA A 283 11.03 0.91 -11.28
CA ALA A 283 12.11 0.93 -12.27
C ALA A 283 11.59 0.88 -13.72
N ALA A 284 10.52 0.13 -13.97
CA ALA A 284 9.88 0.01 -15.28
C ALA A 284 9.11 1.28 -15.70
N TYR A 285 8.71 2.14 -14.75
CA TYR A 285 8.02 3.39 -15.04
C TYR A 285 8.16 4.41 -13.89
N GLY A 286 9.02 5.41 -14.10
CA GLY A 286 9.45 6.33 -13.05
C GLY A 286 8.40 7.34 -12.57
N CYS A 287 7.20 7.34 -13.15
CA CYS A 287 6.06 8.17 -12.76
C CYS A 287 5.05 7.43 -11.86
N TYR A 288 5.35 6.20 -11.41
CA TYR A 288 4.42 5.36 -10.65
C TYR A 288 5.08 4.64 -9.47
N GLY A 289 4.38 4.62 -8.33
CA GLY A 289 4.76 3.90 -7.12
C GLY A 289 3.81 2.73 -6.84
N TRP A 290 3.43 2.52 -5.58
CA TRP A 290 2.45 1.51 -5.21
C TRP A 290 1.03 2.04 -5.29
N PHE A 291 0.41 1.85 -6.45
CA PHE A 291 -0.89 2.42 -6.83
C PHE A 291 -1.01 3.95 -6.66
N LEU A 292 0.12 4.65 -6.65
CA LEU A 292 0.23 6.10 -6.51
C LEU A 292 0.96 6.66 -7.72
N TRP A 293 0.49 7.79 -8.23
CA TRP A 293 1.18 8.52 -9.26
C TRP A 293 2.24 9.45 -8.66
N LEU A 294 3.42 9.47 -9.30
CA LEU A 294 4.62 10.19 -8.86
C LEU A 294 5.07 11.17 -9.94
N HIS A 295 4.15 12.02 -10.42
CA HIS A 295 4.35 12.84 -11.62
C HIS A 295 5.53 13.82 -11.54
N SER A 296 6.00 14.17 -10.34
CA SER A 296 7.14 15.07 -10.11
C SER A 296 8.46 14.34 -9.85
N SER A 297 8.44 13.01 -9.79
CA SER A 297 9.62 12.17 -9.58
C SER A 297 10.72 12.50 -10.60
N ALA A 298 11.97 12.55 -10.14
CA ALA A 298 13.12 12.74 -11.02
C ALA A 298 13.26 11.63 -12.08
N ALA A 299 12.77 10.42 -11.78
CA ALA A 299 12.75 9.28 -12.69
C ALA A 299 11.59 9.34 -13.70
N CYS A 300 10.62 10.24 -13.52
CA CYS A 300 9.50 10.40 -14.45
C CYS A 300 9.96 11.13 -15.72
N ASP A 301 10.10 10.38 -16.81
CA ASP A 301 10.53 10.89 -18.11
C ASP A 301 9.38 11.52 -18.93
N GLY A 302 8.14 11.45 -18.43
CA GLY A 302 6.97 12.03 -19.05
C GLY A 302 6.42 11.25 -20.26
N ARG A 303 6.82 10.00 -20.44
CA ARG A 303 6.09 9.09 -21.34
C ARG A 303 4.74 8.75 -20.70
N GLY A 304 3.64 8.95 -21.42
CA GLY A 304 2.27 8.87 -20.86
C GLY A 304 1.80 10.17 -20.21
N GLU A 305 0.48 10.33 -20.05
CA GLU A 305 -0.30 11.59 -19.89
C GLU A 305 0.01 12.53 -18.69
N SER A 306 1.20 12.57 -18.09
CA SER A 306 1.41 13.48 -16.94
C SER A 306 2.86 13.55 -16.44
N ASN A 307 3.52 14.67 -16.73
CA ASN A 307 4.81 15.05 -16.14
C ASN A 307 4.71 16.41 -15.45
N LEU A 308 5.08 16.45 -14.17
CA LEU A 308 5.19 17.64 -13.31
C LEU A 308 6.65 17.87 -12.86
N LYS A 309 7.64 17.43 -13.65
CA LYS A 309 9.07 17.62 -13.37
C LYS A 309 9.39 19.08 -13.04
N GLY A 310 10.16 19.26 -11.96
CA GLY A 310 10.52 20.57 -11.42
C GLY A 310 9.53 21.13 -10.38
N TRP A 311 8.44 20.41 -10.07
CA TRP A 311 7.58 20.68 -8.93
C TRP A 311 8.11 19.97 -7.67
N ASP A 312 7.35 20.01 -6.57
CA ASP A 312 7.65 19.29 -5.32
C ASP A 312 8.08 17.83 -5.62
N PRO A 313 9.37 17.47 -5.45
CA PRO A 313 9.87 16.13 -5.75
C PRO A 313 9.30 15.04 -4.85
N GLY A 314 8.65 15.41 -3.74
CA GLY A 314 7.89 14.51 -2.87
C GLY A 314 6.41 14.39 -3.22
N PHE A 315 5.92 15.09 -4.25
CA PHE A 315 4.51 15.03 -4.64
C PHE A 315 4.09 13.62 -5.10
N PHE A 316 2.93 13.20 -4.60
CA PHE A 316 2.26 11.99 -5.06
C PHE A 316 0.74 12.18 -5.07
N GLU A 317 0.07 11.36 -5.88
CA GLU A 317 -1.35 11.54 -6.16
C GLU A 317 -2.14 10.22 -6.22
N PHE A 318 -3.34 10.28 -5.65
CA PHE A 318 -4.42 9.33 -5.90
C PHE A 318 -5.21 9.90 -7.07
N ASN A 319 -5.01 9.41 -8.29
CA ASN A 319 -5.65 9.98 -9.48
C ASN A 319 -6.81 9.09 -9.94
N GLY A 320 -7.96 9.73 -10.14
CA GLY A 320 -9.22 9.16 -10.61
C GLY A 320 -9.64 9.74 -11.95
N ALA A 321 -10.41 8.96 -12.72
CA ALA A 321 -11.08 9.46 -13.91
C ALA A 321 -11.91 10.72 -13.59
N LEU A 322 -12.13 11.58 -14.59
CA LEU A 322 -12.84 12.86 -14.47
C LEU A 322 -12.09 13.92 -13.62
N ASN A 323 -10.76 13.81 -13.54
CA ASN A 323 -9.90 14.69 -12.71
C ASN A 323 -10.31 14.70 -11.24
N GLN A 324 -10.71 13.54 -10.74
CA GLN A 324 -10.84 13.35 -9.31
C GLN A 324 -9.47 13.03 -8.72
N LEU A 325 -9.11 13.70 -7.64
CA LEU A 325 -7.75 13.62 -7.15
C LEU A 325 -7.66 13.81 -5.64
N ILE A 326 -6.64 13.16 -5.07
CA ILE A 326 -6.04 13.49 -3.77
C ILE A 326 -4.56 13.76 -4.07
N GLY A 327 -4.21 15.04 -4.23
CA GLY A 327 -2.82 15.46 -4.44
C GLY A 327 -2.17 15.81 -3.11
N VAL A 328 -0.99 15.25 -2.83
CA VAL A 328 -0.25 15.51 -1.59
C VAL A 328 1.09 16.13 -1.94
N PHE A 329 1.38 17.30 -1.37
CA PHE A 329 2.60 18.08 -1.57
C PHE A 329 3.35 18.19 -0.25
N PRO A 330 4.22 17.22 0.09
CA PRO A 330 4.86 17.18 1.40
C PRO A 330 5.77 18.38 1.71
N GLN A 331 6.39 19.02 0.70
CA GLN A 331 7.27 20.18 0.93
C GLN A 331 6.49 21.46 1.20
N THR A 332 5.31 21.63 0.62
CA THR A 332 4.46 22.80 0.91
C THR A 332 3.44 22.53 2.00
N ASP A 333 3.37 21.26 2.44
CA ASP A 333 2.46 20.71 3.42
C ASP A 333 0.98 20.85 3.04
N VAL A 334 0.72 20.79 1.73
CA VAL A 334 -0.60 20.97 1.12
C VAL A 334 -1.20 19.63 0.72
N VAL A 335 -2.50 19.46 0.97
CA VAL A 335 -3.32 18.38 0.40
C VAL A 335 -4.47 19.01 -0.36
N VAL A 336 -4.68 18.55 -1.59
CA VAL A 336 -5.78 18.98 -2.45
C VAL A 336 -6.70 17.80 -2.71
N VAL A 337 -8.01 17.99 -2.49
CA VAL A 337 -9.04 17.02 -2.88
C VAL A 337 -9.96 17.67 -3.90
N ARG A 338 -10.23 16.95 -4.99
CA ARG A 338 -11.26 17.33 -5.97
C ARG A 338 -12.07 16.11 -6.37
N VAL A 339 -13.39 16.27 -6.47
CA VAL A 339 -14.31 15.25 -6.98
C VAL A 339 -15.30 15.89 -7.96
N ALA A 340 -15.66 15.18 -9.03
CA ALA A 340 -16.40 15.74 -10.17
C ALA A 340 -17.19 14.68 -10.95
N THR A 341 -18.20 15.12 -11.69
CA THR A 341 -19.07 14.26 -12.52
C THR A 341 -18.80 14.38 -14.02
N ILE A 342 -18.03 15.37 -14.45
CA ILE A 342 -17.62 15.61 -15.84
C ILE A 342 -16.11 15.85 -15.85
N PRO A 343 -15.37 15.42 -16.90
CA PRO A 343 -13.96 15.77 -17.02
C PRO A 343 -13.80 17.29 -17.01
N SER A 344 -12.93 17.81 -16.15
CA SER A 344 -12.60 19.23 -16.11
C SER A 344 -11.26 19.57 -16.74
N ALA A 345 -10.94 20.85 -16.74
CA ALA A 345 -9.60 21.40 -16.92
C ALA A 345 -8.45 20.57 -16.31
N ASN A 346 -7.30 20.67 -16.98
CA ASN A 346 -6.00 20.06 -16.69
C ASN A 346 -5.64 20.06 -15.19
N SER A 347 -5.47 18.87 -14.58
CA SER A 347 -5.09 18.70 -13.17
C SER A 347 -3.85 19.50 -12.76
N ARG A 348 -2.92 19.71 -13.70
CA ARG A 348 -1.76 20.60 -13.54
C ARG A 348 -2.15 22.02 -13.17
N GLU A 349 -3.17 22.60 -13.80
CA GLU A 349 -3.58 23.98 -13.52
C GLU A 349 -4.23 24.11 -12.15
N ILE A 350 -5.02 23.11 -11.73
CA ILE A 350 -5.60 23.03 -10.38
C ILE A 350 -4.48 23.10 -9.33
N TYR A 351 -3.47 22.24 -9.46
CA TYR A 351 -2.33 22.24 -8.55
C TYR A 351 -1.53 23.53 -8.61
N ARG A 352 -1.31 24.08 -9.81
CA ARG A 352 -0.51 25.30 -10.00
C ARG A 352 -1.14 26.47 -9.26
N LYS A 353 -2.45 26.64 -9.37
CA LYS A 353 -3.17 27.72 -8.69
C LYS A 353 -3.21 27.52 -7.18
N ALA A 354 -3.43 26.30 -6.70
CA ALA A 354 -3.43 26.00 -5.28
C ALA A 354 -2.06 26.28 -4.63
N LEU A 355 -0.96 25.85 -5.27
CA LEU A 355 0.40 26.08 -4.78
C LEU A 355 0.85 27.53 -4.92
N ALA A 356 0.42 28.25 -5.96
CA ALA A 356 0.76 29.67 -6.14
C ALA A 356 0.20 30.57 -5.03
N ALA A 357 -0.76 30.06 -4.25
CA ALA A 357 -1.30 30.73 -3.08
C ALA A 357 -0.39 30.61 -1.84
N VAL A 358 0.56 29.68 -1.78
CA VAL A 358 1.51 29.59 -0.65
C VAL A 358 2.45 30.80 -0.66
N THR A 359 2.63 31.46 0.49
CA THR A 359 3.42 32.70 0.61
C THR A 359 4.61 32.62 1.54
N ASP A 360 4.68 31.58 2.38
CA ASP A 360 5.77 31.34 3.32
C ASP A 360 6.70 30.20 2.83
N GLN A 361 7.65 29.80 3.66
CA GLN A 361 8.70 28.85 3.27
C GLN A 361 8.22 27.40 3.27
N GLU A 362 8.92 26.57 2.48
CA GLU A 362 8.73 25.12 2.42
C GLU A 362 8.98 24.45 3.78
N VAL A 363 8.13 23.47 4.10
CA VAL A 363 8.25 22.61 5.27
C VAL A 363 9.25 21.50 4.96
N PRO A 364 10.21 21.20 5.88
CA PRO A 364 11.07 20.05 5.72
C PRO A 364 10.24 18.77 5.57
N LEU A 365 10.58 17.94 4.57
CA LEU A 365 9.95 16.63 4.37
C LEU A 365 9.88 15.85 5.68
N PRO A 366 8.79 15.09 5.94
CA PRO A 366 8.73 14.19 7.07
C PRO A 366 9.98 13.33 7.09
N LYS A 367 10.74 13.35 8.19
CA LYS A 367 11.92 12.49 8.36
C LYS A 367 11.43 11.04 8.42
N LEU A 368 11.38 10.36 7.27
CA LEU A 368 11.15 8.92 7.19
C LEU A 368 12.41 8.24 7.74
N GLY A 369 12.42 7.97 9.04
CA GLY A 369 13.52 7.28 9.72
C GLY A 369 13.83 5.93 9.07
N ARG A 370 15.06 5.44 9.22
CA ARG A 370 15.31 4.01 9.03
C ARG A 370 14.80 3.32 10.29
N ASP A 371 13.78 2.48 10.16
CA ASP A 371 13.38 1.59 11.25
C ASP A 371 14.56 0.61 11.53
N PRO A 372 15.20 0.67 12.70
CA PRO A 372 16.29 -0.25 13.04
C PRO A 372 15.82 -1.70 13.19
N LYS A 373 14.51 -1.95 13.35
CA LYS A 373 13.94 -3.30 13.56
C LYS A 373 13.70 -4.08 12.28
N HIS A 374 13.83 -3.47 11.11
CA HIS A 374 13.72 -4.14 9.82
C HIS A 374 14.88 -3.73 8.89
N PRO A 375 16.03 -4.43 8.94
CA PRO A 375 17.11 -4.17 7.99
C PRO A 375 16.61 -4.44 6.57
N PRO A 376 17.12 -3.71 5.55
CA PRO A 376 16.86 -4.04 4.16
C PRO A 376 17.31 -5.48 3.90
N PHE A 377 16.38 -6.32 3.47
CA PHE A 377 16.67 -7.72 3.16
C PHE A 377 17.59 -7.75 1.93
N ARG A 378 18.76 -8.38 2.06
CA ARG A 378 19.69 -8.59 0.94
C ARG A 378 19.09 -9.62 -0.01
N GLN A 379 19.01 -9.27 -1.29
CA GLN A 379 18.81 -10.23 -2.38
C GLN A 379 19.80 -11.38 -2.23
N THR A 380 19.29 -12.61 -2.18
CA THR A 380 20.06 -13.79 -2.56
C THR A 380 19.42 -14.38 -3.80
N ALA A 381 20.15 -14.31 -4.90
CA ALA A 381 19.78 -14.80 -6.22
C ALA A 381 19.73 -16.34 -6.29
N ALA A 382 18.67 -16.83 -6.93
CA ALA A 382 18.57 -17.89 -7.95
C ALA A 382 19.24 -19.28 -7.79
N ARG A 383 18.43 -20.35 -7.90
CA ARG A 383 18.36 -21.36 -9.02
C ARG A 383 17.78 -22.72 -8.52
N GLU A 384 16.65 -23.14 -9.09
CA GLU A 384 16.42 -24.34 -9.95
C GLU A 384 15.79 -25.52 -9.17
N THR A 385 14.79 -26.28 -9.67
CA THR A 385 14.40 -26.64 -11.04
C THR A 385 12.88 -26.88 -11.17
N LEU A 386 12.36 -26.52 -12.34
CA LEU A 386 11.04 -26.80 -12.90
C LEU A 386 11.03 -28.21 -13.51
N GLU A 387 10.47 -29.20 -12.82
CA GLU A 387 10.06 -30.49 -13.41
C GLU A 387 8.94 -31.10 -12.55
N ALA A 388 7.71 -30.68 -12.82
CA ALA A 388 6.48 -31.48 -12.64
C ALA A 388 5.25 -30.63 -13.05
N GLU A 389 5.20 -30.17 -14.29
CA GLU A 389 3.90 -30.11 -14.94
C GLU A 389 3.47 -31.55 -15.25
N LEU A 390 2.15 -31.75 -15.36
CA LEU A 390 1.45 -32.99 -15.72
C LEU A 390 0.95 -33.85 -14.54
N SER A 391 -0.07 -33.35 -13.84
CA SER A 391 -1.31 -34.13 -13.71
C SER A 391 -2.46 -33.19 -13.40
N GLY A 392 -3.32 -32.98 -14.40
CA GLY A 392 -4.53 -32.17 -14.27
C GLY A 392 -5.40 -32.66 -13.11
N VAL A 393 -5.70 -31.76 -12.20
CA VAL A 393 -6.79 -31.90 -11.25
C VAL A 393 -7.43 -30.52 -11.13
N VAL A 394 -8.66 -30.40 -11.64
CA VAL A 394 -9.56 -29.28 -11.33
C VAL A 394 -9.73 -29.29 -9.82
N GLN A 395 -9.13 -28.32 -9.13
CA GLN A 395 -9.30 -28.20 -7.68
C GLN A 395 -10.66 -27.56 -7.37
N PRO A 396 -11.42 -28.09 -6.41
CA PRO A 396 -12.55 -27.36 -5.86
C PRO A 396 -12.06 -26.05 -5.24
N GLN A 397 -12.77 -24.96 -5.51
CA GLN A 397 -12.46 -23.61 -5.03
C GLN A 397 -12.33 -23.63 -3.50
N LEU A 398 -11.09 -23.60 -3.02
CA LEU A 398 -10.79 -23.62 -1.58
C LEU A 398 -11.36 -22.36 -0.94
N ALA A 399 -11.94 -22.51 0.26
CA ALA A 399 -12.32 -21.37 1.09
C ALA A 399 -11.13 -20.40 1.20
N PRO A 400 -11.37 -19.07 1.13
CA PRO A 400 -10.33 -18.06 1.27
C PRO A 400 -9.42 -18.37 2.45
N ALA A 401 -8.10 -18.28 2.28
CA ALA A 401 -7.18 -18.46 3.39
C ALA A 401 -7.54 -17.44 4.49
N GLY A 402 -8.04 -17.92 5.63
CA GLY A 402 -8.25 -17.10 6.81
C GLY A 402 -6.93 -16.75 7.51
N PRO A 403 -6.93 -15.97 8.61
CA PRO A 403 -5.72 -15.49 9.26
C PRO A 403 -5.02 -16.67 9.92
N ALA A 404 -5.84 -17.55 10.47
CA ALA A 404 -5.57 -18.89 10.94
C ALA A 404 -4.82 -19.77 9.93
N ARG A 405 -5.08 -19.62 8.62
CA ARG A 405 -4.48 -20.40 7.53
C ARG A 405 -3.21 -19.75 6.98
N ALA A 406 -3.17 -18.42 6.87
CA ALA A 406 -1.94 -17.67 6.58
C ALA A 406 -0.88 -17.83 7.70
N ARG A 407 -1.32 -18.07 8.94
CA ARG A 407 -0.48 -18.32 10.13
C ARG A 407 -0.30 -19.81 10.46
N ALA A 408 -0.91 -20.72 9.69
CA ALA A 408 -0.79 -22.15 9.94
C ALA A 408 0.58 -22.68 9.50
N ALA A 409 1.06 -23.71 10.18
CA ALA A 409 2.24 -24.41 9.70
C ALA A 409 1.96 -25.13 8.37
N ILE A 410 2.91 -25.04 7.44
CA ILE A 410 2.83 -25.66 6.12
C ILE A 410 3.62 -26.97 6.15
N VAL A 411 2.98 -28.06 5.71
CA VAL A 411 3.65 -29.35 5.55
C VAL A 411 4.50 -29.29 4.28
N GLN A 412 5.78 -29.60 4.43
CA GLN A 412 6.68 -29.80 3.30
C GLN A 412 6.91 -31.30 3.07
N PRO A 413 6.96 -31.74 1.80
CA PRO A 413 7.32 -33.12 1.49
C PRO A 413 8.71 -33.40 2.07
N GLY A 414 8.81 -34.39 2.95
CA GLY A 414 10.09 -34.79 3.50
C GLY A 414 10.78 -35.88 2.68
N THR A 415 11.63 -36.70 3.30
CA THR A 415 12.45 -37.67 2.57
C THR A 415 11.61 -38.70 1.82
N ARG A 416 11.86 -38.88 0.52
CA ARG A 416 11.22 -39.93 -0.31
C ARG A 416 11.57 -41.36 0.11
N ARG A 417 12.45 -41.57 1.09
CA ARG A 417 12.89 -42.89 1.56
C ARG A 417 12.67 -43.04 3.06
N ALA A 418 12.13 -44.18 3.48
CA ALA A 418 12.11 -44.57 4.89
C ALA A 418 13.50 -45.05 5.32
N ASP A 419 13.95 -44.69 6.52
CA ASP A 419 15.22 -45.16 7.10
C ASP A 419 15.16 -46.64 7.51
N ARG A 420 16.29 -47.20 7.96
CA ARG A 420 16.37 -48.61 8.42
C ARG A 420 15.45 -48.92 9.61
N LYS A 421 14.98 -47.91 10.34
CA LYS A 421 14.06 -48.02 11.47
C LYS A 421 12.60 -47.77 11.04
N GLY A 422 12.33 -47.65 9.73
CA GLY A 422 11.01 -47.41 9.17
C GLY A 422 10.47 -46.01 9.43
N ARG A 423 11.35 -45.01 9.56
CA ARG A 423 10.97 -43.60 9.78
C ARG A 423 11.16 -42.77 8.53
N ILE A 424 10.29 -41.80 8.32
CA ILE A 424 10.43 -40.77 7.29
C ILE A 424 10.66 -39.42 7.96
N ALA A 425 11.44 -38.55 7.33
CA ALA A 425 11.45 -37.14 7.70
C ALA A 425 10.25 -36.45 7.07
N VAL A 426 9.65 -35.49 7.77
CA VAL A 426 8.59 -34.61 7.29
C VAL A 426 8.98 -33.19 7.70
N GLY A 427 8.96 -32.25 6.76
CA GLY A 427 9.19 -30.84 7.05
C GLY A 427 7.90 -30.16 7.50
N VAL A 428 7.99 -29.32 8.52
CA VAL A 428 6.91 -28.43 8.94
C VAL A 428 7.48 -27.02 8.98
N ALA A 429 7.02 -26.16 8.06
CA ALA A 429 7.45 -24.78 7.94
C ALA A 429 6.46 -23.87 8.67
N CYS A 430 6.94 -23.02 9.57
CA CYS A 430 6.12 -21.99 10.19
C CYS A 430 6.26 -20.69 9.39
N PRO A 431 5.16 -19.98 9.06
CA PRO A 431 5.22 -18.68 8.40
C PRO A 431 6.14 -17.71 9.14
N PRO A 432 6.92 -16.86 8.44
CA PRO A 432 7.80 -15.87 9.05
C PRO A 432 7.07 -14.77 9.81
N ARG A 433 5.75 -14.65 9.60
CA ARG A 433 4.94 -13.53 10.02
C ARG A 433 3.78 -14.01 10.88
N LEU A 434 4.04 -14.07 12.18
CA LEU A 434 3.05 -14.33 13.21
C LEU A 434 2.81 -13.07 14.04
N PRO A 435 1.65 -12.93 14.70
CA PRO A 435 1.45 -11.90 15.71
C PRO A 435 2.57 -11.93 16.76
N SER A 436 2.95 -10.77 17.29
CA SER A 436 4.00 -10.67 18.34
C SER A 436 3.71 -11.50 19.59
N THR A 437 2.44 -11.84 19.81
CA THR A 437 1.96 -12.71 20.90
C THR A 437 2.14 -14.21 20.62
N GLN A 438 2.58 -14.60 19.42
CA GLN A 438 2.75 -15.98 19.00
C GLN A 438 4.08 -16.18 18.25
N PRO A 439 5.18 -16.48 18.94
CA PRO A 439 6.52 -16.57 18.32
C PRO A 439 6.76 -17.85 17.50
N SER A 440 5.87 -18.85 17.58
CA SER A 440 6.01 -20.13 16.89
C SER A 440 4.67 -20.74 16.46
N CYS A 441 4.75 -21.68 15.53
CA CYS A 441 3.65 -22.56 15.16
C CYS A 441 3.81 -23.87 15.93
N SER A 442 2.84 -24.19 16.79
CA SER A 442 2.80 -25.46 17.51
C SER A 442 1.54 -26.25 17.16
N GLY A 443 1.63 -27.58 17.20
CA GLY A 443 0.50 -28.43 16.83
C GLY A 443 0.84 -29.91 16.65
N THR A 444 -0.01 -30.61 15.91
CA THR A 444 0.10 -32.06 15.68
C THR A 444 0.26 -32.36 14.19
N LEU A 445 1.27 -33.17 13.87
CA LEU A 445 1.53 -33.75 12.56
C LEU A 445 1.03 -35.20 12.54
N THR A 446 0.15 -35.54 11.60
CA THR A 446 -0.31 -36.90 11.34
C THR A 446 0.17 -37.36 9.96
N VAL A 447 0.55 -38.63 9.85
CA VAL A 447 0.95 -39.27 8.59
C VAL A 447 0.02 -40.46 8.39
N SER A 448 -0.62 -40.58 7.22
CA SER A 448 -1.50 -41.71 6.91
C SER A 448 -0.70 -43.01 6.98
N GLY A 449 -1.01 -43.89 7.94
CA GLY A 449 -0.24 -45.11 8.16
C GLY A 449 1.11 -44.90 8.86
N GLY A 450 1.30 -43.77 9.55
CA GLY A 450 2.40 -43.48 10.48
C GLY A 450 1.88 -42.95 11.83
N LEU A 451 2.77 -42.80 12.80
CA LEU A 451 2.43 -42.29 14.13
C LEU A 451 2.32 -40.76 14.13
N ALA A 452 1.37 -40.21 14.90
CA ALA A 452 1.29 -38.77 15.10
C ALA A 452 2.51 -38.24 15.88
N ARG A 453 2.88 -36.99 15.62
CA ARG A 453 3.95 -36.26 16.32
C ARG A 453 3.49 -34.85 16.64
N THR A 454 3.89 -34.31 17.77
CA THR A 454 3.76 -32.88 18.02
C THR A 454 4.90 -32.12 17.34
N TYR A 455 4.66 -30.86 17.01
CA TYR A 455 5.67 -29.95 16.49
C TYR A 455 5.58 -28.60 17.18
N ASP A 456 6.71 -27.92 17.26
CA ASP A 456 6.84 -26.52 17.64
C ASP A 456 7.98 -25.95 16.79
N VAL A 457 7.63 -25.00 15.92
CA VAL A 457 8.54 -24.44 14.92
C VAL A 457 8.46 -22.93 15.00
N ALA A 458 9.58 -22.28 15.34
CA ALA A 458 9.66 -20.83 15.40
C ALA A 458 9.27 -20.18 14.07
N ALA A 459 8.69 -18.97 14.13
CA ALA A 459 8.31 -18.20 12.95
C ALA A 459 9.46 -18.11 11.94
N GLY A 460 9.17 -18.43 10.67
CA GLY A 460 10.12 -18.34 9.56
C GLY A 460 11.15 -19.48 9.53
N ARG A 461 11.00 -20.49 10.40
CA ARG A 461 11.84 -21.68 10.41
C ARG A 461 11.08 -22.88 9.85
N THR A 462 11.85 -23.88 9.43
CA THR A 462 11.34 -25.20 9.08
C THR A 462 11.90 -26.21 10.07
N GLY A 463 11.03 -26.90 10.79
CA GLY A 463 11.38 -28.05 11.62
C GLY A 463 11.31 -29.33 10.81
N GLN A 464 12.23 -30.27 11.05
CA GLN A 464 12.13 -31.63 10.50
C GLN A 464 11.73 -32.62 11.60
N LEU A 465 10.66 -33.36 11.35
CA LEU A 465 10.12 -34.36 12.26
C LEU A 465 10.34 -35.75 11.67
N ARG A 466 10.88 -36.66 12.48
CA ARG A 466 10.96 -38.09 12.11
C ARG A 466 9.71 -38.81 12.58
N VAL A 467 8.93 -39.30 11.62
CA VAL A 467 7.68 -40.05 11.84
C VAL A 467 7.90 -41.52 11.55
N ARG A 468 7.56 -42.39 12.50
CA ARG A 468 7.63 -43.85 12.32
C ARG A 468 6.39 -44.34 11.59
N LEU A 469 6.59 -45.15 10.55
CA LEU A 469 5.53 -45.81 9.81
C LEU A 469 5.00 -47.03 10.58
N THR A 470 3.72 -47.33 10.41
CA THR A 470 3.09 -48.52 10.99
C THR A 470 3.58 -49.80 10.32
N SER A 471 3.46 -50.93 11.02
CA SER A 471 3.86 -52.25 10.49
C SER A 471 3.11 -52.61 9.21
N ALA A 472 1.86 -52.18 9.05
CA ALA A 472 1.07 -52.40 7.83
C ALA A 472 1.63 -51.61 6.63
N THR A 473 1.94 -50.33 6.83
CA THR A 473 2.56 -49.48 5.79
C THR A 473 3.95 -49.97 5.41
N LEU A 474 4.76 -50.39 6.38
CA LEU A 474 6.08 -50.97 6.12
C LEU A 474 5.99 -52.29 5.33
N ARG A 475 4.96 -53.11 5.58
CA ARG A 475 4.69 -54.32 4.79
C ARG A 475 4.34 -53.96 3.35
N LYS A 476 3.41 -53.01 3.13
CA LYS A 476 3.07 -52.52 1.79
C LYS A 476 4.27 -51.95 1.05
N LEU A 477 5.12 -51.18 1.72
CA LEU A 477 6.37 -50.64 1.15
C LEU A 477 7.34 -51.74 0.73
N ARG A 478 7.46 -52.83 1.51
CA ARG A 478 8.31 -53.98 1.17
C ARG A 478 7.77 -54.77 -0.02
N THR A 479 6.45 -54.96 -0.09
CA THR A 479 5.81 -55.73 -1.17
C THR A 479 5.76 -54.95 -2.48
N ASN A 480 5.39 -53.67 -2.44
CA ASN A 480 5.10 -52.89 -3.65
C ASN A 480 6.27 -51.97 -4.05
N GLY A 481 7.32 -51.88 -3.23
CA GLY A 481 8.45 -50.96 -3.42
C GLY A 481 8.15 -49.47 -3.18
N ARG A 482 6.86 -49.09 -3.13
CA ARG A 482 6.36 -47.72 -2.96
C ARG A 482 5.05 -47.66 -2.16
N ALA A 483 4.78 -46.53 -1.52
CA ALA A 483 3.50 -46.21 -0.89
C ALA A 483 3.25 -44.69 -0.87
N THR A 484 2.03 -44.28 -1.20
CA THR A 484 1.59 -42.88 -1.08
C THR A 484 1.12 -42.60 0.34
N LEU A 485 1.66 -41.55 0.95
CA LEU A 485 1.29 -41.10 2.28
C LEU A 485 0.71 -39.69 2.23
N GLY A 486 -0.47 -39.52 2.81
CA GLY A 486 -1.00 -38.21 3.20
C GLY A 486 -0.34 -37.74 4.50
N VAL A 487 -0.05 -36.46 4.59
CA VAL A 487 0.55 -35.83 5.76
C VAL A 487 -0.28 -34.60 6.10
N THR A 488 -0.75 -34.49 7.33
CA THR A 488 -1.55 -33.36 7.78
C THR A 488 -0.92 -32.73 9.01
N ALA A 489 -0.67 -31.42 8.99
CA ALA A 489 -0.33 -30.64 10.16
C ALA A 489 -1.54 -29.85 10.61
N THR A 490 -1.92 -30.00 11.88
CA THR A 490 -2.95 -29.20 12.56
C THR A 490 -2.25 -28.21 13.47
N THR A 491 -2.51 -26.91 13.31
CA THR A 491 -1.95 -25.87 14.19
C THR A 491 -2.85 -25.70 15.41
N ALA A 492 -2.31 -25.85 16.62
CA ALA A 492 -3.09 -25.88 17.87
C ALA A 492 -3.79 -24.54 18.15
N ALA A 493 -3.09 -23.43 17.91
CA ALA A 493 -3.61 -22.09 18.17
C ALA A 493 -4.82 -21.72 17.30
N SER A 494 -4.94 -22.30 16.11
CA SER A 494 -5.94 -21.90 15.11
C SER A 494 -6.88 -23.02 14.67
N GLY A 495 -6.65 -24.25 15.12
CA GLY A 495 -7.35 -25.45 14.64
C GLY A 495 -7.15 -25.75 13.15
N THR A 496 -6.32 -24.97 12.44
CA THR A 496 -6.22 -25.05 10.98
C THR A 496 -5.35 -26.22 10.55
N THR A 497 -5.83 -26.95 9.56
CA THR A 497 -5.15 -28.11 8.96
C THR A 497 -4.55 -27.77 7.60
N THR A 498 -3.27 -28.12 7.43
CA THR A 498 -2.56 -28.11 6.14
C THR A 498 -2.22 -29.55 5.78
N THR A 499 -2.60 -29.98 4.57
CA THR A 499 -2.37 -31.36 4.11
C THR A 499 -1.47 -31.39 2.88
N GLY A 500 -0.46 -32.26 2.89
CA GLY A 500 0.36 -32.62 1.74
C GLY A 500 0.23 -34.11 1.44
N ARG A 501 0.62 -34.52 0.23
CA ARG A 501 0.76 -35.94 -0.15
C ARG A 501 2.16 -36.17 -0.70
N GLY A 502 2.76 -37.31 -0.38
CA GLY A 502 4.08 -37.68 -0.88
C GLY A 502 4.22 -39.19 -1.06
N GLU A 503 4.95 -39.60 -2.09
CA GLU A 503 5.30 -41.00 -2.33
C GLU A 503 6.60 -41.36 -1.60
N VAL A 504 6.58 -42.48 -0.88
CA VAL A 504 7.74 -43.04 -0.18
C VAL A 504 8.13 -44.35 -0.85
N VAL A 505 9.43 -44.51 -1.13
CA VAL A 505 10.01 -45.72 -1.70
C VAL A 505 10.85 -46.48 -0.68
N ALA A 506 10.87 -47.80 -0.79
CA ALA A 506 11.66 -48.65 0.07
C ALA A 506 13.18 -48.44 -0.14
N LEU A 507 13.96 -48.53 0.94
CA LEU A 507 15.41 -48.76 0.83
C LEU A 507 15.60 -50.15 0.19
N ARG A 508 15.92 -50.21 -1.11
CA ARG A 508 16.26 -51.48 -1.77
C ARG A 508 17.34 -52.18 -0.95
N HIS A 509 17.04 -53.38 -0.44
CA HIS A 509 18.08 -54.33 -0.11
C HIS A 509 18.70 -54.81 -1.43
N ARG A 510 20.03 -54.89 -1.51
CA ARG A 510 20.73 -55.53 -2.64
C ARG A 510 20.03 -56.84 -3.00
N PRO A 511 19.81 -57.16 -4.29
CA PRO A 511 19.27 -58.45 -4.66
C PRO A 511 20.21 -59.54 -4.13
N ALA A 512 19.62 -60.57 -3.51
CA ALA A 512 20.34 -61.79 -3.19
C ALA A 512 20.94 -62.33 -4.50
N LYS A 513 22.22 -62.71 -4.46
CA LYS A 513 22.90 -63.38 -5.58
C LYS A 513 22.02 -64.54 -6.06
N SER A 514 21.59 -64.49 -7.32
CA SER A 514 21.02 -65.66 -7.98
C SER A 514 22.10 -66.75 -8.02
N ALA A 515 21.85 -67.85 -7.32
CA ALA A 515 22.61 -69.07 -7.51
C ALA A 515 22.24 -69.65 -8.89
N THR A 516 23.00 -69.31 -9.91
CA THR A 516 23.05 -70.10 -11.15
C THR A 516 23.99 -71.26 -10.91
N ALA A 517 23.42 -72.41 -10.57
CA ALA A 517 24.06 -73.70 -10.76
C ALA A 517 24.09 -73.99 -12.27
N ALA A 518 25.27 -74.16 -12.83
CA ALA A 518 25.45 -74.72 -14.17
C ALA A 518 25.40 -76.26 -14.07
N PRO A 519 24.66 -76.97 -14.93
CA PRO A 519 24.93 -78.38 -15.18
C PRO A 519 26.06 -78.52 -16.19
N ARG A 520 26.81 -79.62 -16.01
CA ARG A 520 28.04 -80.02 -16.73
C ARG A 520 27.85 -80.24 -18.22
#